data_AF-A0A059A2Y6-F1
#
_entry.id   AF-A0A059A2Y6-F1
#
_cell.length_a   1.000
_cell.length_b   1.000
_cell.length_c   1.000
_cell.angle_alpha   90.00
_cell.angle_beta   90.00
_cell.angle_gamma   90.00
#
_symmetry.space_group_name_H-M   'P 1'
#
loop_
_entity.id
_entity.type
_entity.pdbx_description
1 polymer ?
#
loop_
_entity_poly.entity_id
_entity_poly.type
_entity_poly.pdbx_seq_one_letter_code
_entity_poly.pdbx_strand_id
1 'polypeptide(L)'
;MYTEGDAAGAGAGRRGGVERGTVMRGVGDPLSPGWAALEGGEALGLDDEEVSARFPKVPSLPVSAECAEMILASLGGPPAPPEWTETMGFKVRGVGPGPTALNFTYQGEKKVATIHNVFAVIRGLEEPDRYILLGNHRDAWTYGAVDPNSGTAALLDIARRYALMMQRGWNPRRSIILCSWDAEEFGMIGSTEWVEQNLMTLGSKAIAYLNVDCAVQGPGFFARATPQLDELLIEITKKVKDPDNKEATVYEMWTKANDGIDIQRLSGIDSDYAPFLQYAGIPSVDMYYGKDFPVYHTAYDTYDWMVNHGDPFFQRHVAAAGVWGLLALRLADDLILPFNYLNYTNQLRVCSTFYMLMRDHLIIILAVFLD
;
A
#
# COMPACT_ATOMS: atom_id res chain seq x y z
N MET A 1 0.77 11.63 -13.47
CA MET A 1 -0.46 11.41 -14.23
C MET A 1 -1.58 12.04 -13.42
N TYR A 2 -2.10 13.19 -13.84
CA TYR A 2 -3.31 13.78 -13.25
C TYR A 2 -4.44 13.46 -14.21
N THR A 3 -5.31 12.52 -13.87
CA THR A 3 -6.56 12.34 -14.60
C THR A 3 -7.62 13.16 -13.88
N GLU A 4 -8.18 14.12 -14.62
CA GLU A 4 -9.37 14.87 -14.23
C GLU A 4 -10.45 13.91 -13.74
N GLY A 5 -10.78 14.03 -12.46
CA GLY A 5 -11.84 13.27 -11.83
C GLY A 5 -12.21 13.86 -10.49
N ASP A 6 -12.22 15.20 -10.38
CA ASP A 6 -12.96 15.96 -9.35
C ASP A 6 -12.89 17.49 -9.51
N ALA A 7 -12.51 17.99 -10.70
CA ALA A 7 -12.56 19.42 -11.01
C ALA A 7 -14.00 19.97 -11.18
N ALA A 8 -15.04 19.13 -11.06
CA ALA A 8 -16.43 19.54 -11.25
C ALA A 8 -17.16 19.93 -9.96
N GLY A 9 -16.49 19.95 -8.79
CA GLY A 9 -17.14 20.32 -7.52
C GLY A 9 -16.24 20.91 -6.44
N ALA A 10 -14.93 20.62 -6.45
CA ALA A 10 -13.95 21.31 -5.61
C ALA A 10 -13.30 22.42 -6.45
N GLY A 11 -13.41 23.67 -6.01
CA GLY A 11 -13.00 24.85 -6.77
C GLY A 11 -11.61 24.73 -7.39
N ALA A 12 -11.42 25.42 -8.51
CA ALA A 12 -10.21 25.56 -9.32
C ALA A 12 -8.95 26.08 -8.58
N GLY A 13 -8.56 25.50 -7.44
CA GLY A 13 -7.79 26.22 -6.42
C GLY A 13 -6.57 25.52 -5.81
N ARG A 14 -6.20 24.29 -6.19
CA ARG A 14 -5.05 23.60 -5.55
C ARG A 14 -4.09 22.93 -6.53
N ARG A 15 -3.58 23.69 -7.50
CA ARG A 15 -2.49 23.26 -8.41
C ARG A 15 -1.08 23.39 -7.79
N GLY A 16 -1.00 23.87 -6.55
CA GLY A 16 0.23 24.04 -5.78
C GLY A 16 0.70 22.79 -5.02
N GLY A 17 -0.02 21.67 -5.11
CA GLY A 17 0.33 20.43 -4.42
C GLY A 17 1.63 19.85 -4.94
N VAL A 18 2.46 19.32 -4.03
CA VAL A 18 3.72 18.64 -4.36
C VAL A 18 3.68 17.28 -3.68
N GLU A 19 3.67 16.24 -4.50
CA GLU A 19 3.77 14.85 -4.08
C GLU A 19 5.18 14.59 -3.56
N ARG A 20 5.29 14.17 -2.30
CA ARG A 20 6.54 13.68 -1.71
C ARG A 20 6.67 12.18 -1.95
N GLY A 21 7.84 11.63 -1.67
CA GLY A 21 8.07 10.21 -1.78
C GLY A 21 9.55 9.89 -1.66
N THR A 22 9.83 8.70 -1.16
CA THR A 22 11.19 8.16 -1.18
C THR A 22 11.59 7.82 -2.61
N VAL A 23 12.85 8.10 -2.94
CA VAL A 23 13.48 7.67 -4.19
C VAL A 23 14.53 6.58 -3.94
N MET A 24 14.55 6.05 -2.71
CA MET A 24 15.37 4.90 -2.36
C MET A 24 14.88 3.66 -3.12
N ARG A 25 15.83 2.84 -3.56
CA ARG A 25 15.55 1.53 -4.16
C ARG A 25 15.60 0.46 -3.08
N GLY A 26 14.60 -0.41 -3.08
CA GLY A 26 14.48 -1.50 -2.11
C GLY A 26 13.68 -1.09 -0.88
N VAL A 27 13.73 -1.93 0.14
CA VAL A 27 12.96 -1.83 1.39
C VAL A 27 13.91 -1.96 2.59
N GLY A 28 13.44 -1.59 3.78
CA GLY A 28 14.21 -1.66 5.01
C GLY A 28 15.24 -0.55 5.17
N ASP A 29 15.90 -0.52 6.33
CA ASP A 29 16.98 0.41 6.61
C ASP A 29 18.12 0.16 5.60
N PRO A 30 18.54 1.17 4.83
CA PRO A 30 19.67 1.01 3.91
C PRO A 30 20.96 0.61 4.61
N LEU A 31 21.12 0.89 5.91
CA LEU A 31 22.31 0.57 6.69
C LEU A 31 22.33 -0.86 7.23
N SER A 32 21.24 -1.61 7.16
CA SER A 32 21.18 -2.99 7.68
C SER A 32 20.47 -3.95 6.71
N PRO A 33 20.99 -4.09 5.47
CA PRO A 33 20.31 -4.86 4.43
C PRO A 33 20.21 -6.36 4.76
N GLY A 34 19.03 -6.81 5.24
CA GLY A 34 18.77 -8.22 5.55
C GLY A 34 18.97 -8.59 7.02
N TRP A 35 19.18 -7.62 7.91
CA TRP A 35 19.24 -7.85 9.35
C TRP A 35 18.72 -6.62 10.11
N ALA A 36 18.13 -6.84 11.29
CA ALA A 36 17.51 -5.75 12.04
C ALA A 36 18.49 -4.69 12.56
N ALA A 37 18.15 -3.42 12.35
CA ALA A 37 18.78 -2.23 12.91
C ALA A 37 18.51 -2.13 14.42
N LEU A 38 19.38 -2.75 15.22
CA LEU A 38 19.31 -2.71 16.68
C LEU A 38 20.30 -1.70 17.28
N GLU A 39 19.96 -1.14 18.44
CA GLU A 39 20.88 -0.26 19.18
C GLU A 39 22.19 -1.01 19.51
N GLY A 40 23.32 -0.47 19.05
CA GLY A 40 24.63 -1.12 19.19
C GLY A 40 24.85 -2.34 18.30
N GLY A 41 23.93 -2.62 17.37
CA GLY A 41 24.02 -3.68 16.38
C GLY A 41 24.97 -3.36 15.21
N GLU A 42 25.12 -4.32 14.31
CA GLU A 42 25.87 -4.15 13.07
C GLU A 42 25.12 -3.21 12.11
N ALA A 43 25.84 -2.28 11.50
CA ALA A 43 25.31 -1.37 10.49
C ALA A 43 26.43 -0.98 9.50
N LEU A 44 26.07 -0.82 8.24
CA LEU A 44 26.90 -0.23 7.21
C LEU A 44 27.11 1.26 7.46
N GLY A 45 28.18 1.81 6.89
CA GLY A 45 28.43 3.25 6.92
C GLY A 45 27.55 4.00 5.92
N LEU A 46 27.24 5.27 6.20
CA LEU A 46 26.47 6.15 5.29
C LEU A 46 27.11 6.34 3.90
N ASP A 47 28.42 6.13 3.83
CA ASP A 47 29.25 6.24 2.62
C ASP A 47 29.59 4.87 2.01
N ASP A 48 29.01 3.78 2.53
CA ASP A 48 29.17 2.44 1.96
C ASP A 48 28.62 2.38 0.53
N GLU A 49 29.24 1.57 -0.33
CA GLU A 49 28.87 1.45 -1.74
C GLU A 49 27.49 0.82 -1.90
N GLU A 50 27.13 -0.16 -1.06
CA GLU A 50 25.81 -0.81 -1.10
C GLU A 50 24.71 0.17 -0.68
N VAL A 51 24.95 0.94 0.39
CA VAL A 51 24.07 2.02 0.84
C VAL A 51 23.89 3.05 -0.27
N SER A 52 25.00 3.51 -0.86
CA SER A 52 24.98 4.53 -1.91
C SER A 52 24.29 4.07 -3.19
N ALA A 53 24.36 2.78 -3.53
CA ALA A 53 23.73 2.20 -4.69
C ALA A 53 22.19 2.20 -4.61
N ARG A 54 21.62 2.29 -3.40
CA ARG A 54 20.17 2.39 -3.19
C ARG A 54 19.61 3.76 -3.55
N PHE A 55 20.42 4.81 -3.64
CA PHE A 55 19.96 6.18 -3.90
C PHE A 55 20.29 6.66 -5.33
N PRO A 56 19.47 7.55 -5.92
CA PRO A 56 19.80 8.17 -7.20
C PRO A 56 21.10 8.97 -7.13
N LYS A 57 21.94 8.82 -8.17
CA LYS A 57 23.19 9.60 -8.33
C LYS A 57 22.94 11.03 -8.81
N VAL A 58 21.74 11.29 -9.34
CA VAL A 58 21.31 12.61 -9.79
C VAL A 58 20.19 13.06 -8.85
N PRO A 59 20.30 14.26 -8.23
CA PRO A 59 19.25 14.76 -7.37
C PRO A 59 17.93 14.95 -8.14
N SER A 60 16.82 14.72 -7.43
CA SER A 60 15.46 14.92 -7.94
C SER A 60 14.66 15.76 -6.96
N LEU A 61 13.80 16.64 -7.48
CA LEU A 61 12.90 17.45 -6.67
C LEU A 61 11.50 17.43 -7.31
N PRO A 62 10.47 16.94 -6.60
CA PRO A 62 9.11 17.08 -7.07
C PRO A 62 8.70 18.55 -7.06
N VAL A 63 7.91 18.95 -8.06
CA VAL A 63 7.40 20.33 -8.20
C VAL A 63 5.89 20.29 -8.38
N SER A 64 5.23 21.41 -8.09
CA SER A 64 3.79 21.51 -8.25
C SER A 64 3.38 21.50 -9.72
N ALA A 65 2.12 21.16 -10.00
CA ALA A 65 1.59 21.19 -11.36
C ALA A 65 1.67 22.60 -11.98
N GLU A 66 1.50 23.66 -11.17
CA GLU A 66 1.69 25.05 -11.60
C GLU A 66 3.15 25.33 -12.00
N CYS A 67 4.11 24.89 -11.18
CA CYS A 67 5.53 25.04 -11.48
C CYS A 67 5.93 24.25 -12.73
N ALA A 68 5.44 23.01 -12.85
CA ALA A 68 5.66 22.16 -14.02
C ALA A 68 5.10 22.81 -15.29
N GLU A 69 3.89 23.39 -15.25
CA GLU A 69 3.34 24.09 -16.40
C GLU A 69 4.21 25.28 -16.83
N MET A 70 4.69 26.09 -15.88
CA MET A 70 5.60 27.20 -16.20
C MET A 70 6.88 26.72 -16.90
N ILE A 71 7.45 25.61 -16.42
CA ILE A 71 8.64 24.99 -17.01
C ILE A 71 8.32 24.47 -18.42
N LEU A 72 7.29 23.64 -18.55
CA LEU A 72 6.94 22.93 -19.80
C LEU A 72 6.45 23.90 -20.90
N ALA A 73 5.73 24.96 -20.52
CA ALA A 73 5.30 26.01 -21.46
C ALA A 73 6.48 26.85 -22.00
N SER A 74 7.62 26.82 -21.29
CA SER A 74 8.83 27.55 -21.65
C SER A 74 9.81 26.73 -22.50
N LEU A 75 9.57 25.41 -22.64
CA LEU A 75 10.37 24.54 -23.49
C LEU A 75 10.20 24.93 -24.97
N GLY A 76 11.32 25.06 -25.66
CA GLY A 76 11.45 25.21 -27.10
C GLY A 76 11.83 23.89 -27.74
N GLY A 77 12.61 23.94 -28.81
CA GLY A 77 12.99 22.75 -29.58
C GLY A 77 11.83 22.22 -30.45
N PRO A 78 11.95 20.97 -30.93
CA PRO A 78 10.91 20.32 -31.74
C PRO A 78 9.56 20.26 -31.01
N PRO A 79 8.44 20.27 -31.75
CA PRO A 79 7.11 20.15 -31.15
C PRO A 79 6.98 18.87 -30.34
N ALA A 80 6.29 18.95 -29.20
CA ALA A 80 5.96 17.78 -28.41
C ALA A 80 5.04 16.84 -29.21
N PRO A 81 5.27 15.51 -29.18
CA PRO A 81 4.37 14.57 -29.85
C PRO A 81 2.93 14.70 -29.30
N PRO A 82 1.89 14.62 -30.16
CA PRO A 82 0.50 14.70 -29.74
C PRO A 82 0.18 13.77 -28.58
N GLU A 83 0.67 12.53 -28.64
CA GLU A 83 0.47 11.49 -27.62
C GLU A 83 0.98 11.88 -26.22
N TRP A 84 1.91 12.84 -26.11
CA TRP A 84 2.39 13.36 -24.82
C TRP A 84 1.50 14.49 -24.29
N THR A 85 0.83 15.22 -25.18
CA THR A 85 0.10 16.45 -24.85
C THR A 85 -1.40 16.27 -24.78
N GLU A 86 -1.96 15.25 -25.43
CA GLU A 86 -3.39 14.99 -25.54
C GLU A 86 -4.07 14.81 -24.17
N THR A 87 -3.34 14.26 -23.19
CA THR A 87 -3.82 14.06 -21.82
C THR A 87 -3.35 15.15 -20.86
N MET A 88 -2.56 16.12 -21.32
CA MET A 88 -2.07 17.21 -20.47
C MET A 88 -3.07 18.36 -20.47
N GLY A 89 -3.60 18.70 -19.30
CA GLY A 89 -4.49 19.86 -19.12
C GLY A 89 -3.81 21.23 -19.24
N PHE A 90 -2.60 21.31 -19.81
CA PHE A 90 -1.84 22.54 -19.99
C PHE A 90 -0.93 22.48 -21.22
N LYS A 91 -0.50 23.65 -21.70
CA LYS A 91 0.24 23.78 -22.96
C LYS A 91 1.70 23.38 -22.80
N VAL A 92 2.14 22.39 -23.59
CA VAL A 92 3.55 22.09 -23.83
C VAL A 92 3.93 22.56 -25.23
N ARG A 93 4.99 23.35 -25.36
CA ARG A 93 5.40 23.93 -26.67
C ARG A 93 6.32 23.00 -27.45
N GLY A 94 7.35 22.48 -26.80
CA GLY A 94 8.32 21.59 -27.41
C GLY A 94 8.99 20.68 -26.40
N VAL A 95 9.81 19.75 -26.90
CA VAL A 95 10.51 18.75 -26.08
C VAL A 95 11.81 19.29 -25.46
N GLY A 96 12.20 20.52 -25.78
CA GLY A 96 13.50 21.09 -25.46
C GLY A 96 14.59 20.72 -26.49
N PRO A 97 15.85 21.14 -26.25
CA PRO A 97 16.31 21.96 -25.12
C PRO A 97 15.97 23.45 -25.27
N GLY A 98 16.09 24.20 -24.16
CA GLY A 98 16.04 25.67 -24.14
C GLY A 98 14.69 26.26 -24.54
N PRO A 99 14.54 27.59 -24.68
CA PRO A 99 15.52 28.61 -24.30
C PRO A 99 15.66 28.78 -22.77
N THR A 100 14.78 28.16 -21.98
CA THR A 100 14.79 28.27 -20.52
C THR A 100 15.95 27.51 -19.89
N ALA A 101 16.67 28.18 -19.00
CA ALA A 101 17.61 27.56 -18.08
C ALA A 101 17.00 27.54 -16.68
N LEU A 102 17.05 26.37 -16.02
CA LEU A 102 16.64 26.22 -14.63
C LEU A 102 17.88 26.17 -13.75
N ASN A 103 17.91 27.00 -12.71
CA ASN A 103 18.89 26.87 -11.65
C ASN A 103 18.31 25.97 -10.56
N PHE A 104 18.94 24.83 -10.35
CA PHE A 104 18.51 23.83 -9.38
C PHE A 104 19.54 23.75 -8.24
N THR A 105 19.09 24.05 -7.02
CA THR A 105 19.90 23.93 -5.81
C THR A 105 19.24 22.92 -4.88
N TYR A 106 20.01 21.91 -4.45
CA TYR A 106 19.56 20.88 -3.53
C TYR A 106 20.51 20.81 -2.35
N GLN A 107 19.94 20.80 -1.15
CA GLN A 107 20.65 20.60 0.11
C GLN A 107 19.95 19.45 0.83
N GLY A 108 20.47 18.24 0.64
CA GLY A 108 20.01 17.05 1.33
C GLY A 108 20.80 16.80 2.60
N GLU A 109 20.14 16.23 3.61
CA GLU A 109 20.77 15.73 4.83
C GLU A 109 20.47 14.23 4.94
N LYS A 110 21.51 13.40 5.08
CA LYS A 110 21.36 12.00 5.48
C LYS A 110 21.42 11.95 7.00
N LYS A 111 20.41 11.38 7.64
CA LYS A 111 20.33 11.32 9.10
C LYS A 111 19.83 9.97 9.56
N VAL A 112 20.51 9.41 10.55
CA VAL A 112 20.03 8.25 11.31
C VAL A 112 19.03 8.77 12.35
N ALA A 113 17.85 8.17 12.38
CA ALA A 113 16.78 8.54 13.30
C ALA A 113 16.22 7.29 13.98
N THR A 114 15.80 7.44 15.23
CA THR A 114 15.08 6.38 15.95
C THR A 114 13.63 6.34 15.48
N ILE A 115 13.14 5.14 15.16
CA ILE A 115 11.75 4.87 14.80
C ILE A 115 11.08 4.04 15.90
N HIS A 116 9.75 4.06 15.96
CA HIS A 116 8.97 3.40 17.00
C HIS A 116 7.79 2.61 16.44
N ASN A 117 7.95 1.30 16.27
CA ASN A 117 6.81 0.42 16.05
C ASN A 117 6.02 0.22 17.36
N VAL A 118 4.69 0.19 17.27
CA VAL A 118 3.81 -0.04 18.43
C VAL A 118 3.01 -1.31 18.22
N PHE A 119 2.96 -2.17 19.24
CA PHE A 119 2.25 -3.46 19.19
C PHE A 119 1.24 -3.58 20.31
N ALA A 120 0.05 -4.09 19.99
CA ALA A 120 -0.91 -4.59 20.97
C ALA A 120 -1.17 -6.08 20.73
N VAL A 121 -1.05 -6.90 21.78
CA VAL A 121 -1.19 -8.36 21.68
C VAL A 121 -2.41 -8.81 22.47
N ILE A 122 -3.34 -9.46 21.77
CA ILE A 122 -4.42 -10.23 22.38
C ILE A 122 -3.99 -11.69 22.36
N ARG A 123 -3.61 -12.22 23.53
CA ARG A 123 -3.09 -13.58 23.65
C ARG A 123 -4.20 -14.61 23.43
N GLY A 124 -3.96 -15.58 22.53
CA GLY A 124 -4.86 -16.70 22.30
C GLY A 124 -4.90 -17.68 23.49
N LEU A 125 -6.03 -18.37 23.68
CA LEU A 125 -6.21 -19.31 24.79
C LEU A 125 -5.67 -20.71 24.49
N GLU A 126 -5.81 -21.19 23.26
CA GLU A 126 -5.49 -22.59 22.90
C GLU A 126 -4.21 -22.69 22.07
N GLU A 127 -4.00 -21.76 21.14
CA GLU A 127 -2.84 -21.68 20.24
C GLU A 127 -2.14 -20.30 20.41
N PRO A 128 -1.64 -19.96 21.62
CA PRO A 128 -1.06 -18.63 21.88
C PRO A 128 0.20 -18.33 21.06
N ASP A 129 0.84 -19.35 20.49
CA ASP A 129 2.02 -19.29 19.64
C ASP A 129 1.68 -19.29 18.14
N ARG A 130 0.42 -19.02 17.78
CA ARG A 130 0.00 -18.72 16.40
C ARG A 130 -0.47 -17.29 16.29
N TYR A 131 0.03 -16.56 15.29
CA TYR A 131 -0.14 -15.11 15.19
C TYR A 131 -0.95 -14.72 13.97
N ILE A 132 -2.01 -13.95 14.19
CA ILE A 132 -2.73 -13.22 13.14
C ILE A 132 -2.35 -11.76 13.32
N LEU A 133 -1.68 -11.19 12.33
CA LEU A 133 -1.19 -9.83 12.40
C LEU A 133 -2.11 -8.91 11.60
N LEU A 134 -2.48 -7.78 12.19
CA LEU A 134 -3.13 -6.67 11.50
C LEU A 134 -2.15 -5.50 11.53
N GLY A 135 -1.78 -4.95 10.38
CA GLY A 135 -0.78 -3.90 10.29
C GLY A 135 -1.22 -2.70 9.46
N ASN A 136 -0.70 -1.55 9.86
CA ASN A 136 -0.86 -0.24 9.23
C ASN A 136 0.34 0.63 9.66
N HIS A 137 0.96 1.38 8.76
CA HIS A 137 1.94 2.38 9.17
C HIS A 137 1.27 3.63 9.75
N ARG A 138 2.07 4.46 10.42
CA ARG A 138 1.58 5.62 11.17
C ARG A 138 2.29 6.90 10.79
N ASP A 139 3.52 6.81 10.31
CA ASP A 139 4.21 7.97 9.75
C ASP A 139 3.55 8.39 8.44
N ALA A 140 3.56 9.70 8.19
CA ALA A 140 3.03 10.31 6.98
C ALA A 140 3.99 11.40 6.54
N TRP A 141 4.04 11.69 5.23
CA TRP A 141 4.82 12.83 4.74
C TRP A 141 4.39 14.19 5.32
N THR A 142 3.09 14.37 5.62
CA THR A 142 2.56 15.61 6.19
C THR A 142 1.52 15.35 7.28
N TYR A 143 0.22 15.56 7.02
CA TYR A 143 -0.85 15.23 7.96
C TYR A 143 -1.39 13.82 7.73
N GLY A 144 -1.48 13.39 6.47
CA GLY A 144 -1.73 11.99 6.12
C GLY A 144 -3.10 11.48 6.54
N ALA A 145 -4.18 12.23 6.27
CA ALA A 145 -5.51 11.85 6.71
C ALA A 145 -6.06 10.62 5.99
N VAL A 146 -5.72 10.47 4.72
CA VAL A 146 -5.88 9.24 3.95
C VAL A 146 -4.71 8.31 4.28
N ASP A 147 -3.50 8.76 3.94
CA ASP A 147 -2.27 7.99 4.03
C ASP A 147 -1.42 8.40 5.24
N PRO A 148 -1.35 7.60 6.31
CA PRO A 148 -2.05 6.32 6.55
C PRO A 148 -3.16 6.41 7.58
N ASN A 149 -3.50 7.61 8.07
CA ASN A 149 -4.31 7.72 9.28
C ASN A 149 -5.75 7.22 9.09
N SER A 150 -6.22 7.03 7.85
CA SER A 150 -7.47 6.33 7.59
C SER A 150 -7.41 4.86 8.03
N GLY A 151 -6.30 4.15 7.73
CA GLY A 151 -6.01 2.81 8.22
C GLY A 151 -5.73 2.80 9.73
N THR A 152 -5.00 3.79 10.24
CA THR A 152 -4.73 3.89 11.68
C THR A 152 -6.04 4.02 12.48
N ALA A 153 -6.96 4.85 12.00
CA ALA A 153 -8.28 5.00 12.61
C ALA A 153 -9.09 3.68 12.57
N ALA A 154 -9.05 2.96 11.45
CA ALA A 154 -9.70 1.65 11.32
C ALA A 154 -9.10 0.60 12.26
N LEU A 155 -7.77 0.55 12.39
CA LEU A 155 -7.06 -0.38 13.28
C LEU A 155 -7.41 -0.11 14.75
N LEU A 156 -7.46 1.17 15.15
CA LEU A 156 -7.87 1.57 16.49
C LEU A 156 -9.33 1.23 16.78
N ASP A 157 -10.23 1.37 15.81
CA ASP A 157 -11.63 0.97 15.99
C ASP A 157 -11.77 -0.56 16.11
N ILE A 158 -10.99 -1.34 15.35
CA ILE A 158 -10.91 -2.81 15.52
C ILE A 158 -10.42 -3.16 16.92
N ALA A 159 -9.33 -2.54 17.38
CA ALA A 159 -8.79 -2.75 18.73
C ALA A 159 -9.87 -2.52 19.81
N ARG A 160 -10.61 -1.40 19.68
CA ARG A 160 -11.72 -1.05 20.57
C ARG A 160 -12.86 -2.08 20.50
N ARG A 161 -13.24 -2.55 19.31
CA ARG A 161 -14.29 -3.57 19.13
C ARG A 161 -13.90 -4.92 19.75
N TYR A 162 -12.66 -5.35 19.55
CA TYR A 162 -12.14 -6.57 20.19
C TYR A 162 -12.10 -6.46 21.70
N ALA A 163 -11.67 -5.31 22.25
CA ALA A 163 -11.71 -5.08 23.69
C ALA A 163 -13.14 -5.19 24.26
N LEU A 164 -14.14 -4.65 23.54
CA LEU A 164 -15.55 -4.79 23.93
C LEU A 164 -16.06 -6.23 23.85
N MET A 165 -15.62 -7.01 22.85
CA MET A 165 -15.93 -8.43 22.75
C MET A 165 -15.31 -9.21 23.92
N MET A 166 -14.06 -8.89 24.29
CA MET A 166 -13.38 -9.51 25.43
C MET A 166 -14.08 -9.22 26.77
N GLN A 167 -14.56 -7.99 26.96
CA GLN A 167 -15.39 -7.65 28.13
C GLN A 167 -16.70 -8.45 28.20
N ARG A 168 -17.16 -9.01 27.07
CA ARG A 168 -18.34 -9.88 26.97
C ARG A 168 -17.99 -11.37 26.98
N GLY A 169 -16.73 -11.72 27.23
CA GLY A 169 -16.27 -13.10 27.43
C GLY A 169 -15.65 -13.77 26.20
N TRP A 170 -15.54 -13.08 25.05
CA TRP A 170 -14.81 -13.61 23.90
C TRP A 170 -13.30 -13.57 24.15
N ASN A 171 -12.60 -14.65 23.82
CA ASN A 171 -11.14 -14.67 23.77
C ASN A 171 -10.74 -15.51 22.56
N PRO A 172 -9.75 -15.07 21.77
CA PRO A 172 -9.43 -15.78 20.55
C PRO A 172 -8.72 -17.11 20.83
N ARG A 173 -8.85 -18.05 19.89
CA ARG A 173 -8.11 -19.32 19.94
C ARG A 173 -6.62 -19.09 19.71
N ARG A 174 -6.28 -18.30 18.69
CA ARG A 174 -4.91 -17.87 18.31
C ARG A 174 -4.63 -16.44 18.77
N SER A 175 -3.37 -16.06 18.89
CA SER A 175 -3.02 -14.69 19.27
C SER A 175 -3.23 -13.71 18.11
N ILE A 176 -3.77 -12.54 18.41
CA ILE A 176 -3.90 -11.42 17.47
C ILE A 176 -2.87 -10.36 17.85
N ILE A 177 -2.13 -9.85 16.87
CA ILE A 177 -1.15 -8.77 17.04
C ILE A 177 -1.58 -7.59 16.17
N LEU A 178 -1.86 -6.47 16.80
CA LEU A 178 -2.11 -5.20 16.11
C LEU A 178 -0.77 -4.46 16.02
N CYS A 179 -0.37 -4.10 14.82
CA CYS A 179 0.93 -3.52 14.50
C CYS A 179 0.74 -2.12 13.93
N SER A 180 1.39 -1.13 14.54
CA SER A 180 1.46 0.23 14.03
C SER A 180 2.91 0.53 13.65
N TRP A 181 3.19 0.46 12.36
CA TRP A 181 4.53 0.60 11.79
C TRP A 181 4.95 2.07 11.71
N ASP A 182 6.24 2.30 11.70
CA ASP A 182 6.86 3.62 11.57
C ASP A 182 7.89 3.60 10.44
N ALA A 183 8.20 4.77 9.88
CA ALA A 183 9.08 4.95 8.73
C ALA A 183 8.72 4.07 7.50
N GLU A 184 7.44 3.86 7.23
CA GLU A 184 6.99 3.22 5.99
C GLU A 184 7.30 4.08 4.77
N GLU A 185 7.06 5.38 4.89
CA GLU A 185 7.19 6.35 3.80
C GLU A 185 8.64 6.49 3.29
N PHE A 186 9.59 5.99 4.11
CA PHE A 186 11.01 5.96 3.85
C PHE A 186 11.50 4.62 3.29
N GLY A 187 10.59 3.68 2.99
CA GLY A 187 10.87 2.38 2.37
C GLY A 187 10.50 1.19 3.25
N MET A 188 9.33 1.22 3.89
CA MET A 188 8.82 0.17 4.79
C MET A 188 9.82 -0.22 5.87
N ILE A 189 10.55 0.77 6.42
CA ILE A 189 11.67 0.51 7.33
C ILE A 189 11.16 -0.21 8.57
N GLY A 190 10.18 0.34 9.28
CA GLY A 190 9.72 -0.24 10.55
C GLY A 190 9.22 -1.68 10.42
N SER A 191 8.40 -1.98 9.42
CA SER A 191 7.89 -3.34 9.21
C SER A 191 8.99 -4.30 8.76
N THR A 192 9.89 -3.86 7.87
CA THR A 192 11.01 -4.68 7.38
C THR A 192 11.97 -5.06 8.50
N GLU A 193 12.45 -4.07 9.28
CA GLU A 193 13.38 -4.32 10.39
C GLU A 193 12.76 -5.27 11.42
N TRP A 194 11.46 -5.13 11.69
CA TRP A 194 10.78 -6.02 12.62
C TRP A 194 10.65 -7.45 12.09
N VAL A 195 10.38 -7.62 10.79
CA VAL A 195 10.36 -8.94 10.16
C VAL A 195 11.75 -9.56 10.18
N GLU A 196 12.80 -8.83 9.85
CA GLU A 196 14.18 -9.32 9.89
C GLU A 196 14.59 -9.76 11.30
N GLN A 197 14.23 -8.97 12.32
CA GLN A 197 14.49 -9.33 13.72
C GLN A 197 13.80 -10.64 14.12
N ASN A 198 12.60 -10.90 13.58
CA ASN A 198 11.72 -11.97 14.03
C ASN A 198 11.55 -13.10 13.01
N LEU A 199 12.35 -13.13 11.92
CA LEU A 199 12.13 -13.96 10.74
C LEU A 199 11.88 -15.44 11.08
N MET A 200 12.75 -16.03 11.90
CA MET A 200 12.64 -17.44 12.32
C MET A 200 11.38 -17.72 13.14
N THR A 201 10.98 -16.77 13.99
CA THR A 201 9.78 -16.89 14.81
C THR A 201 8.54 -16.73 13.93
N LEU A 202 8.51 -15.75 13.03
CA LEU A 202 7.37 -15.49 12.16
C LEU A 202 7.14 -16.63 11.18
N GLY A 203 8.19 -17.13 10.52
CA GLY A 203 8.07 -18.24 9.56
C GLY A 203 7.49 -19.53 10.15
N SER A 204 7.55 -19.72 11.47
CA SER A 204 6.99 -20.89 12.16
C SER A 204 5.66 -20.64 12.87
N LYS A 205 5.27 -19.37 13.10
CA LYS A 205 4.15 -19.02 13.97
C LYS A 205 3.12 -18.08 13.35
N ALA A 206 3.50 -17.25 12.39
CA ALA A 206 2.58 -16.35 11.72
C ALA A 206 1.64 -17.12 10.79
N ILE A 207 0.34 -16.93 10.99
CA ILE A 207 -0.71 -17.52 10.15
C ILE A 207 -0.96 -16.64 8.92
N ALA A 208 -1.13 -15.34 9.15
CA ALA A 208 -1.36 -14.36 8.10
C ALA A 208 -1.02 -12.95 8.58
N TYR A 209 -0.68 -12.08 7.62
CA TYR A 209 -0.56 -10.64 7.79
C TYR A 209 -1.66 -9.91 7.01
N LEU A 210 -2.44 -9.09 7.69
CA LEU A 210 -3.57 -8.36 7.13
C LEU A 210 -3.25 -6.87 7.12
N ASN A 211 -2.88 -6.36 5.96
CA ASN A 211 -2.52 -4.97 5.73
C ASN A 211 -3.75 -4.13 5.41
N VAL A 212 -3.86 -2.98 6.07
CA VAL A 212 -4.68 -1.86 5.61
C VAL A 212 -3.88 -0.59 5.86
N ASP A 213 -3.25 -0.12 4.80
CA ASP A 213 -2.51 1.12 4.74
C ASP A 213 -3.50 2.31 4.74
N CYS A 214 -4.02 2.65 3.56
CA CYS A 214 -5.14 3.55 3.41
C CYS A 214 -6.45 2.77 3.52
N ALA A 215 -7.22 2.90 4.60
CA ALA A 215 -8.54 2.27 4.68
C ALA A 215 -9.52 2.87 3.66
N VAL A 216 -9.47 4.20 3.47
CA VAL A 216 -10.38 4.91 2.55
C VAL A 216 -9.68 6.09 1.88
N GLN A 217 -9.68 6.06 0.57
CA GLN A 217 -9.23 7.12 -0.33
C GLN A 217 -10.32 7.50 -1.37
N GLY A 218 -11.43 6.76 -1.42
CA GLY A 218 -12.55 7.03 -2.31
C GLY A 218 -13.60 5.90 -2.31
N PRO A 219 -14.53 5.87 -3.28
CA PRO A 219 -15.53 4.82 -3.41
C PRO A 219 -14.99 3.54 -4.08
N GLY A 220 -15.67 2.41 -3.84
CA GLY A 220 -15.35 1.11 -4.42
C GLY A 220 -14.33 0.31 -3.61
N PHE A 221 -14.61 -0.97 -3.37
CA PHE A 221 -13.75 -1.86 -2.59
C PHE A 221 -12.71 -2.55 -3.48
N PHE A 222 -11.46 -2.59 -3.01
CA PHE A 222 -10.34 -3.23 -3.69
C PHE A 222 -9.60 -4.13 -2.71
N ALA A 223 -9.05 -5.23 -3.23
CA ALA A 223 -8.23 -6.12 -2.44
C ALA A 223 -7.17 -6.83 -3.28
N ARG A 224 -6.04 -7.08 -2.63
CA ARG A 224 -4.93 -7.89 -3.11
C ARG A 224 -4.65 -8.97 -2.08
N ALA A 225 -4.42 -10.21 -2.51
CA ALA A 225 -4.21 -11.30 -1.57
C ALA A 225 -3.35 -12.42 -2.11
N THR A 226 -2.79 -13.21 -1.20
CA THR A 226 -2.30 -14.55 -1.53
C THR A 226 -3.49 -15.51 -1.80
N PRO A 227 -3.42 -16.40 -2.80
CA PRO A 227 -4.60 -17.13 -3.33
C PRO A 227 -5.39 -17.94 -2.30
N GLN A 228 -4.71 -18.48 -1.30
CA GLN A 228 -5.31 -19.27 -0.23
C GLN A 228 -6.28 -18.48 0.66
N LEU A 229 -6.24 -17.15 0.63
CA LEU A 229 -7.12 -16.26 1.40
C LEU A 229 -8.33 -15.75 0.59
N ASP A 230 -8.36 -15.98 -0.73
CA ASP A 230 -9.38 -15.41 -1.63
C ASP A 230 -10.81 -15.77 -1.20
N GLU A 231 -11.06 -17.05 -0.94
CA GLU A 231 -12.40 -17.53 -0.56
C GLU A 231 -12.85 -16.98 0.79
N LEU A 232 -11.94 -16.93 1.76
CA LEU A 232 -12.24 -16.34 3.06
C LEU A 232 -12.60 -14.86 2.93
N LEU A 233 -11.84 -14.09 2.15
CA LEU A 233 -12.11 -12.67 1.92
C LEU A 233 -13.50 -12.47 1.26
N ILE A 234 -13.83 -13.29 0.26
CA ILE A 234 -15.14 -13.28 -0.40
C ILE A 234 -16.25 -13.58 0.61
N GLU A 235 -16.08 -14.60 1.46
CA GLU A 235 -17.08 -14.95 2.48
C GLU A 235 -17.26 -13.85 3.54
N ILE A 236 -16.21 -13.11 3.86
CA ILE A 236 -16.29 -11.97 4.78
C ILE A 236 -17.02 -10.79 4.14
N THR A 237 -16.74 -10.46 2.88
CA THR A 237 -17.40 -9.32 2.19
C THR A 237 -18.91 -9.54 2.03
N LYS A 238 -19.40 -10.80 2.03
CA LYS A 238 -20.84 -11.14 2.09
C LYS A 238 -21.48 -10.85 3.46
N LYS A 239 -20.69 -10.68 4.52
CA LYS A 239 -21.19 -10.42 5.89
C LYS A 239 -21.19 -8.94 6.26
N VAL A 240 -20.54 -8.09 5.46
CA VAL A 240 -20.42 -6.66 5.69
C VAL A 240 -21.38 -5.91 4.77
N LYS A 241 -22.15 -4.99 5.33
CA LYS A 241 -23.03 -4.10 4.56
C LYS A 241 -22.20 -3.12 3.75
N ASP A 242 -22.61 -2.88 2.51
CA ASP A 242 -21.95 -1.91 1.67
C ASP A 242 -22.19 -0.48 2.22
N PRO A 243 -21.16 0.37 2.29
CA PRO A 243 -21.28 1.73 2.82
C PRO A 243 -22.06 2.67 1.91
N ASP A 244 -22.13 2.39 0.61
CA ASP A 244 -22.81 3.21 -0.39
C ASP A 244 -24.22 2.66 -0.72
N ASN A 245 -24.53 1.43 -0.32
CA ASN A 245 -25.84 0.81 -0.47
C ASN A 245 -26.22 -0.13 0.70
N LYS A 246 -27.11 0.35 1.58
CA LYS A 246 -27.54 -0.38 2.80
C LYS A 246 -28.29 -1.70 2.54
N GLU A 247 -28.91 -1.83 1.38
CA GLU A 247 -29.62 -3.06 1.01
C GLU A 247 -28.67 -4.14 0.50
N ALA A 248 -27.44 -3.76 0.13
CA ALA A 248 -26.43 -4.66 -0.40
C ALA A 248 -25.30 -4.94 0.61
N THR A 249 -24.51 -5.95 0.27
CA THR A 249 -23.25 -6.30 0.91
C THR A 249 -22.08 -5.76 0.10
N VAL A 250 -20.91 -5.64 0.73
CA VAL A 250 -19.65 -5.28 0.04
C VAL A 250 -19.41 -6.22 -1.13
N TYR A 251 -19.68 -7.52 -0.94
CA TYR A 251 -19.57 -8.53 -2.01
C TYR A 251 -20.43 -8.21 -3.24
N GLU A 252 -21.71 -7.87 -3.05
CA GLU A 252 -22.64 -7.61 -4.15
C GLU A 252 -22.23 -6.36 -4.94
N MET A 253 -21.84 -5.30 -4.25
CA MET A 253 -21.39 -4.06 -4.89
C MET A 253 -20.03 -4.22 -5.56
N TRP A 254 -19.09 -4.93 -4.94
CA TRP A 254 -17.79 -5.25 -5.52
C TRP A 254 -17.92 -6.10 -6.78
N THR A 255 -18.77 -7.15 -6.74
CA THR A 255 -19.06 -8.00 -7.91
C THR A 255 -19.64 -7.18 -9.06
N LYS A 256 -20.60 -6.29 -8.75
CA LYS A 256 -21.26 -5.45 -9.76
C LYS A 256 -20.30 -4.45 -10.39
N ALA A 257 -19.36 -3.90 -9.63
CA ALA A 257 -18.42 -2.90 -10.13
C ALA A 257 -17.42 -3.47 -11.16
N ASN A 258 -17.05 -4.74 -11.02
CA ASN A 258 -15.97 -5.37 -11.79
C ASN A 258 -16.44 -6.49 -12.73
N ASP A 259 -17.75 -6.66 -12.93
CA ASP A 259 -18.34 -7.81 -13.65
C ASP A 259 -17.86 -9.18 -13.10
N GLY A 260 -17.70 -9.25 -11.79
CA GLY A 260 -17.07 -10.36 -11.08
C GLY A 260 -16.28 -9.91 -9.86
N ILE A 261 -15.70 -10.87 -9.14
CA ILE A 261 -14.76 -10.58 -8.06
C ILE A 261 -13.36 -10.45 -8.64
N ASP A 262 -12.73 -9.30 -8.40
CA ASP A 262 -11.34 -9.04 -8.78
C ASP A 262 -10.47 -8.91 -7.53
N ILE A 263 -9.75 -10.00 -7.21
CA ILE A 263 -8.71 -10.01 -6.18
C ILE A 263 -7.36 -10.06 -6.88
N GLN A 264 -6.62 -8.96 -6.82
CA GLN A 264 -5.30 -8.88 -7.43
C GLN A 264 -4.26 -9.62 -6.58
N ARG A 265 -3.07 -9.83 -7.14
CA ARG A 265 -1.98 -10.51 -6.43
C ARG A 265 -1.00 -9.49 -5.85
N LEU A 266 -0.46 -9.79 -4.68
CA LEU A 266 0.53 -8.99 -3.96
C LEU A 266 1.94 -9.14 -4.58
N SER A 267 2.11 -8.63 -5.80
CA SER A 267 3.39 -8.69 -6.52
C SER A 267 4.28 -7.45 -6.33
N GLY A 268 3.76 -6.42 -5.68
CA GLY A 268 4.44 -5.14 -5.44
C GLY A 268 5.22 -5.10 -4.13
N ILE A 269 5.88 -3.96 -3.93
CA ILE A 269 6.60 -3.57 -2.71
C ILE A 269 6.15 -2.18 -2.27
N ASP A 270 4.82 -1.96 -2.27
CA ASP A 270 4.18 -0.64 -2.14
C ASP A 270 3.43 -0.44 -0.82
N SER A 271 3.64 -1.32 0.18
CA SER A 271 3.19 -1.14 1.57
C SER A 271 3.81 -2.23 2.47
N ASP A 272 3.53 -2.18 3.77
CA ASP A 272 4.12 -3.03 4.82
C ASP A 272 3.88 -4.54 4.67
N TYR A 273 2.97 -4.99 3.79
CA TYR A 273 2.82 -6.43 3.52
C TYR A 273 4.05 -7.06 2.87
N ALA A 274 4.91 -6.25 2.25
CA ALA A 274 6.01 -6.71 1.43
C ALA A 274 7.02 -7.61 2.21
N PRO A 275 7.63 -7.14 3.32
CA PRO A 275 8.55 -7.99 4.09
C PRO A 275 7.87 -9.25 4.64
N PHE A 276 6.58 -9.20 4.98
CA PHE A 276 5.83 -10.38 5.43
C PHE A 276 5.70 -11.43 4.34
N LEU A 277 5.28 -11.01 3.13
CA LEU A 277 5.03 -11.94 2.04
C LEU A 277 6.31 -12.38 1.33
N GLN A 278 7.09 -11.43 0.79
CA GLN A 278 8.18 -11.76 -0.13
C GLN A 278 9.46 -12.19 0.59
N TYR A 279 9.66 -11.77 1.84
CA TYR A 279 10.82 -12.15 2.63
C TYR A 279 10.51 -13.27 3.62
N ALA A 280 9.44 -13.13 4.43
CA ALA A 280 9.09 -14.14 5.44
C ALA A 280 8.14 -15.25 4.94
N GLY A 281 7.55 -15.15 3.75
CA GLY A 281 6.68 -16.17 3.17
C GLY A 281 5.31 -16.28 3.84
N ILE A 282 4.82 -15.20 4.46
CA ILE A 282 3.59 -15.19 5.25
C ILE A 282 2.38 -14.86 4.35
N PRO A 283 1.30 -15.67 4.38
CA PRO A 283 0.05 -15.38 3.69
C PRO A 283 -0.44 -13.96 4.01
N SER A 284 -0.75 -13.16 2.99
CA SER A 284 -1.03 -11.75 3.18
C SER A 284 -2.26 -11.28 2.41
N VAL A 285 -2.90 -10.23 2.95
CA VAL A 285 -3.99 -9.46 2.32
C VAL A 285 -3.65 -7.98 2.44
N ASP A 286 -4.00 -7.22 1.42
CA ASP A 286 -4.04 -5.76 1.40
C ASP A 286 -5.41 -5.33 0.87
N MET A 287 -6.12 -4.43 1.55
CA MET A 287 -7.49 -4.04 1.16
C MET A 287 -7.80 -2.59 1.53
N TYR A 288 -8.62 -1.95 0.71
CA TYR A 288 -8.89 -0.53 0.81
C TYR A 288 -10.13 -0.11 0.00
N TYR A 289 -10.62 1.11 0.25
CA TYR A 289 -11.69 1.74 -0.52
C TYR A 289 -11.17 2.90 -1.38
N GLY A 290 -11.43 2.89 -2.69
CA GLY A 290 -10.96 3.88 -3.67
C GLY A 290 -9.60 3.54 -4.25
N LYS A 291 -9.36 3.82 -5.54
CA LYS A 291 -8.12 3.40 -6.23
C LYS A 291 -6.99 4.41 -6.18
N ASP A 292 -7.33 5.69 -6.35
CA ASP A 292 -6.39 6.81 -6.38
C ASP A 292 -7.05 8.01 -5.70
N PHE A 293 -6.26 8.97 -5.21
CA PHE A 293 -6.78 10.22 -4.66
C PHE A 293 -5.86 11.42 -4.97
N PRO A 294 -6.41 12.61 -5.25
CA PRO A 294 -5.67 13.72 -5.87
C PRO A 294 -4.70 14.46 -4.93
N VAL A 295 -4.70 14.15 -3.63
CA VAL A 295 -3.89 14.85 -2.62
C VAL A 295 -2.79 13.98 -2.00
N TYR A 296 -2.54 12.80 -2.56
CA TYR A 296 -1.52 11.83 -2.14
C TYR A 296 -0.15 12.48 -1.88
N HIS A 297 0.43 12.21 -0.70
CA HIS A 297 1.72 12.74 -0.23
C HIS A 297 1.89 14.26 -0.29
N THR A 298 0.80 15.01 -0.46
CA THR A 298 0.80 16.47 -0.45
C THR A 298 0.39 16.99 0.92
N ALA A 299 0.68 18.27 1.18
CA ALA A 299 0.17 18.96 2.38
C ALA A 299 -1.35 19.17 2.37
N TYR A 300 -2.06 18.71 1.33
CA TYR A 300 -3.52 18.76 1.24
C TYR A 300 -4.21 17.46 1.64
N ASP A 301 -3.45 16.37 1.86
CA ASP A 301 -4.00 15.19 2.54
C ASP A 301 -4.27 15.54 4.00
N THR A 302 -5.51 15.96 4.26
CA THR A 302 -5.95 16.63 5.49
C THR A 302 -7.27 16.06 5.93
N TYR A 303 -7.56 16.16 7.23
CA TYR A 303 -8.85 15.75 7.77
C TYR A 303 -10.02 16.45 7.05
N ASP A 304 -9.85 17.73 6.72
CA ASP A 304 -10.83 18.49 5.94
C ASP A 304 -11.07 17.86 4.56
N TRP A 305 -10.03 17.37 3.87
CA TRP A 305 -10.21 16.65 2.61
C TRP A 305 -10.98 15.35 2.82
N MET A 306 -10.65 14.59 3.88
CA MET A 306 -11.33 13.35 4.21
C MET A 306 -12.84 13.55 4.44
N VAL A 307 -13.23 14.52 5.27
CA VAL A 307 -14.65 14.73 5.62
C VAL A 307 -15.46 15.40 4.51
N ASN A 308 -14.82 16.02 3.52
CA ASN A 308 -15.52 16.64 2.41
C ASN A 308 -15.53 15.79 1.14
N HIS A 309 -14.53 14.93 0.94
CA HIS A 309 -14.31 14.21 -0.32
C HIS A 309 -14.08 12.70 -0.13
N GLY A 310 -13.22 12.30 0.81
CA GLY A 310 -12.86 10.88 1.00
C GLY A 310 -14.03 10.03 1.53
N ASP A 311 -14.51 10.36 2.74
CA ASP A 311 -15.59 9.64 3.41
C ASP A 311 -16.39 10.56 4.36
N PRO A 312 -17.28 11.44 3.83
CA PRO A 312 -17.97 12.45 4.64
C PRO A 312 -18.76 11.92 5.84
N PHE A 313 -19.17 10.65 5.81
CA PHE A 313 -19.94 10.02 6.89
C PHE A 313 -19.18 8.88 7.59
N PHE A 314 -17.91 8.65 7.26
CA PHE A 314 -17.08 7.57 7.78
C PHE A 314 -17.67 6.16 7.60
N GLN A 315 -18.62 5.99 6.67
CA GLN A 315 -19.31 4.70 6.50
C GLN A 315 -18.39 3.69 5.81
N ARG A 316 -17.53 4.16 4.89
CA ARG A 316 -16.53 3.29 4.24
C ARG A 316 -15.46 2.86 5.24
N HIS A 317 -15.04 3.73 6.15
CA HIS A 317 -14.14 3.34 7.25
C HIS A 317 -14.75 2.24 8.11
N VAL A 318 -16.05 2.36 8.44
CA VAL A 318 -16.78 1.34 9.20
C VAL A 318 -16.84 0.01 8.44
N ALA A 319 -17.06 0.04 7.11
CA ALA A 319 -17.06 -1.15 6.27
C ALA A 319 -15.66 -1.79 6.16
N ALA A 320 -14.62 -0.99 5.91
CA ALA A 320 -13.23 -1.44 5.86
C ALA A 320 -12.81 -2.11 7.19
N ALA A 321 -13.06 -1.45 8.32
CA ALA A 321 -12.83 -2.02 9.65
C ALA A 321 -13.66 -3.30 9.90
N GLY A 322 -14.88 -3.36 9.34
CA GLY A 322 -15.74 -4.53 9.38
C GLY A 322 -15.14 -5.73 8.65
N VAL A 323 -14.69 -5.54 7.40
CA VAL A 323 -14.05 -6.59 6.60
C VAL A 323 -12.74 -7.03 7.27
N TRP A 324 -11.87 -6.07 7.61
CA TRP A 324 -10.56 -6.34 8.21
C TRP A 324 -10.66 -7.05 9.56
N GLY A 325 -11.53 -6.56 10.44
CA GLY A 325 -11.75 -7.15 11.75
C GLY A 325 -12.41 -8.53 11.68
N LEU A 326 -13.37 -8.76 10.77
CA LEU A 326 -13.99 -10.08 10.63
C LEU A 326 -13.03 -11.11 10.01
N LEU A 327 -12.16 -10.67 9.08
CA LEU A 327 -11.13 -11.52 8.50
C LEU A 327 -10.17 -12.04 9.57
N ALA A 328 -9.66 -11.14 10.42
CA ALA A 328 -8.82 -11.50 11.56
C ALA A 328 -9.55 -12.41 12.56
N LEU A 329 -10.83 -12.13 12.88
CA LEU A 329 -11.62 -12.98 13.78
C LEU A 329 -11.74 -14.42 13.26
N ARG A 330 -12.06 -14.61 11.98
CA ARG A 330 -12.17 -15.96 11.39
C ARG A 330 -10.84 -16.71 11.45
N LEU A 331 -9.73 -16.06 11.14
CA LEU A 331 -8.40 -16.68 11.22
C LEU A 331 -8.00 -17.00 12.68
N ALA A 332 -8.39 -16.14 13.61
CA ALA A 332 -8.06 -16.28 15.01
C ALA A 332 -8.89 -17.37 15.71
N ASP A 333 -10.14 -17.60 15.31
CA ASP A 333 -11.09 -18.46 16.03
C ASP A 333 -11.39 -19.79 15.35
N ASP A 334 -11.41 -19.85 14.01
CA ASP A 334 -11.82 -21.07 13.30
C ASP A 334 -10.87 -22.24 13.67
N LEU A 335 -11.45 -23.38 14.06
CA LEU A 335 -10.69 -24.57 14.47
C LEU A 335 -9.72 -25.03 13.37
N ILE A 336 -10.21 -25.06 12.14
CA ILE A 336 -9.42 -25.34 10.94
C ILE A 336 -9.22 -24.01 10.22
N LEU A 337 -7.96 -23.68 9.88
CA LEU A 337 -7.67 -22.47 9.11
C LEU A 337 -8.44 -22.51 7.79
N PRO A 338 -9.25 -21.47 7.48
CA PRO A 338 -10.07 -21.42 6.27
C PRO A 338 -9.26 -21.06 5.02
N PHE A 339 -8.13 -21.74 4.81
CA PHE A 339 -7.28 -21.60 3.62
C PHE A 339 -7.76 -22.55 2.51
N ASN A 340 -7.84 -22.03 1.29
CA ASN A 340 -8.14 -22.85 0.12
C ASN A 340 -6.96 -22.87 -0.87
N TYR A 341 -6.15 -23.93 -0.80
CA TYR A 341 -4.99 -24.11 -1.68
C TYR A 341 -5.35 -24.51 -3.13
N LEU A 342 -6.62 -24.83 -3.44
CA LEU A 342 -7.05 -25.02 -4.83
C LEU A 342 -6.96 -23.71 -5.62
N ASN A 343 -7.21 -22.57 -4.97
CA ASN A 343 -7.03 -21.25 -5.58
C ASN A 343 -5.57 -21.04 -5.99
N TYR A 344 -4.62 -21.48 -5.17
CA TYR A 344 -3.20 -21.44 -5.50
C TYR A 344 -2.89 -22.28 -6.75
N THR A 345 -3.49 -23.47 -6.85
CA THR A 345 -3.34 -24.35 -8.02
C THR A 345 -3.88 -23.68 -9.29
N ASN A 346 -5.02 -22.99 -9.21
CA ASN A 346 -5.58 -22.25 -10.32
C ASN A 346 -4.67 -21.09 -10.75
N GLN A 347 -4.12 -20.34 -9.80
CA GLN A 347 -3.18 -19.26 -10.09
C GLN A 347 -1.90 -19.76 -10.76
N LEU A 348 -1.33 -20.87 -10.29
CA LEU A 348 -0.18 -21.49 -10.94
C LEU A 348 -0.47 -21.91 -12.39
N ARG A 349 -1.68 -22.39 -12.69
CA ARG A 349 -2.09 -22.72 -14.07
C ARG A 349 -2.20 -21.49 -14.96
N VAL A 350 -2.73 -20.38 -14.44
CA VAL A 350 -2.80 -19.10 -15.16
C VAL A 350 -1.39 -18.60 -15.47
N CYS A 351 -0.50 -18.58 -14.47
CA CYS A 351 0.90 -18.18 -14.66
C CYS A 351 1.64 -19.10 -15.65
N SER A 352 1.42 -20.42 -15.59
CA SER A 352 2.03 -21.37 -16.51
C SER A 352 1.57 -21.14 -17.96
N THR A 353 0.27 -20.93 -18.17
CA THR A 353 -0.28 -20.62 -19.50
C THR A 353 0.31 -19.32 -20.02
N PHE A 354 0.40 -18.28 -19.17
CA PHE A 354 1.00 -17.01 -19.53
C PHE A 354 2.49 -17.14 -19.88
N TYR A 355 3.25 -17.92 -19.11
CA TYR A 355 4.66 -18.20 -19.40
C TYR A 355 4.85 -18.97 -20.70
N MET A 356 3.99 -19.96 -20.99
CA MET A 356 4.01 -20.67 -22.27
C MET A 356 3.72 -19.74 -23.44
N LEU A 357 2.69 -18.89 -23.34
CA LEU A 357 2.37 -17.89 -24.36
C LEU A 357 3.52 -16.90 -24.57
N MET A 358 4.13 -16.38 -23.49
CA MET A 358 5.30 -15.51 -23.60
C MET A 358 6.47 -16.22 -24.26
N ARG A 359 6.74 -17.49 -23.93
CA ARG A 359 7.82 -18.27 -24.56
C ARG A 359 7.59 -18.45 -26.04
N ASP A 360 6.38 -18.79 -26.46
CA ASP A 360 6.04 -18.99 -27.88
C ASP A 360 6.10 -17.66 -28.65
N HIS A 361 5.72 -16.53 -28.03
CA HIS A 361 5.89 -15.21 -28.61
C HIS A 361 7.35 -14.71 -28.60
N LEU A 362 8.17 -15.07 -27.62
CA LEU A 362 9.61 -14.76 -27.62
C LEU A 362 10.34 -15.52 -28.73
N ILE A 363 9.92 -16.77 -29.00
CA ILE A 363 10.41 -17.57 -30.13
C ILE A 363 10.00 -16.92 -31.46
N ILE A 364 8.79 -16.37 -31.56
CA ILE A 364 8.33 -15.64 -32.75
C ILE A 364 9.12 -14.33 -32.94
N ILE A 365 9.38 -13.58 -31.87
CA ILE A 365 10.18 -12.34 -31.96
C ILE A 365 11.64 -12.65 -32.36
N LEU A 366 12.25 -13.71 -31.82
CA LEU A 366 13.58 -14.15 -32.23
C LEU A 366 13.63 -14.69 -33.68
N ALA A 367 12.56 -15.30 -34.18
CA ALA A 367 12.47 -15.75 -35.57
C ALA A 367 12.31 -14.58 -36.57
N VAL A 368 11.62 -13.50 -36.19
CA VAL A 368 11.45 -12.30 -37.04
C VAL A 368 12.73 -11.45 -37.12
N PHE A 369 13.69 -11.62 -36.21
CA PHE A 369 14.99 -10.96 -36.25
C PHE A 369 16.11 -11.79 -36.91
N LEU A 370 15.80 -12.99 -37.44
CA LEU A 370 16.78 -13.89 -38.07
C LEU A 370 16.53 -14.19 -39.55
N ASP A 371 15.58 -13.51 -40.21
CA ASP A 371 15.35 -13.57 -41.67
C ASP A 371 15.74 -12.27 -42.40
#